data_AF-A0A4P6HGD1-F1
#
_entry.id   AF-A0A4P6HGD1-F1
#
_cell.length_a   1.000
_cell.length_b   1.000
_cell.length_c   1.000
_cell.angle_alpha   90.00
_cell.angle_beta   90.00
_cell.angle_gamma   90.00
#
_symmetry.space_group_name_H-M   'P 1'
#
loop_
_entity.id
_entity.type
_entity.pdbx_description
1 polymer ?
#
loop_
_entity_poly.entity_id
_entity_poly.type
_entity_poly.pdbx_seq_one_letter_code
_entity_poly.pdbx_strand_id
1 'polypeptide(L)'
;MKTIKVQPWGEDQGEYVLINEEDFDAKFHEPFDEGAQPTDAPKIELGTDSGEEFSDEQLRDAIEAASGQRPHHMTGRAKLIAQFNELNAEAAAE
;
A
#
# COMPACT_ATOMS: atom_id res chain seq x y z
N MET A 1 14.28 -5.87 -28.76
CA MET A 1 13.05 -6.30 -28.07
C MET A 1 13.05 -5.64 -26.72
N LYS A 2 12.25 -4.58 -26.56
CA LYS A 2 12.06 -3.92 -25.28
C LYS A 2 10.80 -4.49 -24.65
N THR A 3 10.93 -4.95 -23.42
CA THR A 3 9.81 -5.44 -22.63
C THR A 3 9.46 -4.43 -21.56
N ILE A 4 8.18 -4.31 -21.25
CA ILE A 4 7.63 -3.46 -20.20
C ILE A 4 6.86 -4.31 -19.21
N LYS A 5 6.76 -3.85 -17.97
CA LYS A 5 5.95 -4.48 -16.92
C LYS A 5 4.54 -3.89 -16.95
N VAL A 6 3.53 -4.74 -16.87
CA VAL A 6 2.11 -4.37 -16.85
C VAL A 6 1.38 -5.10 -15.74
N GLN A 7 0.28 -4.50 -15.26
CA GLN A 7 -0.57 -5.07 -14.23
C GLN A 7 -1.09 -6.45 -14.69
N PRO A 8 -1.20 -7.41 -13.76
CA PRO A 8 -1.74 -8.72 -14.08
C PRO A 8 -3.24 -8.60 -14.40
N TRP A 9 -3.66 -9.20 -15.51
CA TRP A 9 -5.07 -9.29 -15.90
C TRP A 9 -5.76 -10.56 -15.39
N GLY A 10 -5.08 -11.37 -14.57
CA GLY A 10 -5.59 -12.61 -14.02
C GLY A 10 -4.78 -13.07 -12.81
N GLU A 11 -5.43 -13.75 -11.88
CA GLU A 11 -4.88 -14.13 -10.57
C GLU A 11 -3.72 -15.15 -10.65
N ASP A 12 -3.61 -15.89 -11.76
CA ASP A 12 -2.55 -16.89 -11.98
C ASP A 12 -1.24 -16.30 -12.55
N GLN A 13 -1.13 -14.99 -12.74
CA GLN A 13 0.00 -14.35 -13.44
C GLN A 13 1.09 -13.75 -12.53
N GLY A 14 0.90 -13.79 -11.22
CA GLY A 14 1.85 -13.22 -10.25
C GLY A 14 1.67 -11.71 -10.05
N GLU A 15 2.72 -11.04 -9.56
CA GLU A 15 2.67 -9.61 -9.20
C GLU A 15 2.63 -8.68 -10.43
N TYR A 16 3.25 -9.07 -11.54
CA TYR A 16 3.27 -8.31 -12.80
C TYR A 16 3.45 -9.22 -14.00
N VAL A 17 3.05 -8.74 -15.18
CA VAL A 17 3.25 -9.43 -16.46
C VAL A 17 4.27 -8.65 -17.29
N LEU A 18 5.21 -9.37 -17.92
CA LEU A 18 6.17 -8.79 -18.85
C LEU A 18 5.64 -8.95 -20.27
N ILE A 19 5.35 -7.84 -20.94
CA ILE A 19 4.94 -7.83 -22.35
C ILE A 19 5.94 -7.04 -23.20
N ASN A 20 5.90 -7.21 -24.51
CA ASN A 20 6.68 -6.35 -25.40
C ASN A 20 6.05 -4.96 -25.47
N GLU A 21 6.87 -3.93 -25.68
CA GLU A 21 6.40 -2.56 -25.91
C GLU A 21 5.45 -2.47 -27.12
N GLU A 22 5.65 -3.33 -28.13
CA GLU A 22 4.81 -3.42 -29.34
C GLU A 22 3.43 -4.05 -29.08
N ASP A 23 3.31 -4.84 -28.02
CA ASP A 23 2.06 -5.50 -27.57
C ASP A 23 1.34 -4.66 -26.50
N PHE A 24 1.88 -3.51 -26.09
CA PHE A 24 1.24 -2.64 -25.12
C PHE A 24 0.03 -1.93 -25.74
N ASP A 25 -1.15 -2.21 -25.18
CA ASP A 25 -2.38 -1.52 -25.54
C ASP A 25 -2.94 -0.92 -24.26
N ALA A 26 -2.96 0.41 -24.16
CA ALA A 26 -3.44 1.13 -22.98
C ALA A 26 -4.92 0.82 -22.63
N LYS A 27 -5.67 0.19 -23.53
CA LYS A 27 -7.05 -0.28 -23.28
C LYS A 27 -7.10 -1.60 -22.51
N PHE A 28 -6.09 -2.46 -22.68
CA PHE A 28 -6.06 -3.83 -22.12
C PHE A 28 -4.93 -4.04 -21.11
N HIS A 29 -3.88 -3.21 -21.17
CA HIS A 29 -2.67 -3.31 -20.39
C HIS A 29 -2.46 -2.00 -19.63
N GLU A 30 -2.42 -2.07 -18.31
CA GLU A 30 -2.06 -0.94 -17.44
C GLU A 30 -0.57 -1.09 -17.05
N PRO A 31 0.28 -0.06 -17.21
CA PRO A 31 1.69 -0.17 -16.88
C PRO A 31 1.88 -0.46 -15.39
N PHE A 32 2.69 -1.48 -15.09
CA PHE A 32 3.03 -1.82 -13.71
C PHE A 32 4.19 -0.93 -13.29
N ASP A 33 3.85 0.12 -12.57
CA ASP A 33 4.85 0.98 -11.96
C ASP A 33 5.33 0.30 -10.67
N GLU A 34 6.59 -0.11 -10.60
CA GLU A 34 7.19 -0.69 -9.38
C GLU A 34 7.23 0.32 -8.21
N GLY A 35 6.90 1.60 -8.45
CA GLY A 35 6.63 2.62 -7.44
C GLY A 35 5.14 2.82 -7.12
N ALA A 36 4.23 2.26 -7.92
CA ALA A 36 2.80 2.19 -7.64
C ALA A 36 2.44 0.87 -6.96
N GLN A 37 3.00 0.66 -5.76
CA GLN A 37 2.11 0.22 -4.69
C GLN A 37 0.90 1.18 -4.70
N PRO A 38 -0.33 0.73 -4.43
CA PRO A 38 -1.46 1.64 -4.28
C PRO A 38 -1.18 2.60 -3.11
N THR A 39 -0.46 3.68 -3.38
CA THR A 39 -0.10 4.75 -2.46
C THR A 39 -0.92 5.99 -2.80
N ASP A 40 -2.22 5.77 -3.05
CA ASP A 40 -3.23 6.82 -2.95
C ASP A 40 -4.08 6.66 -1.66
N ALA A 41 -3.63 5.81 -0.73
CA ALA A 41 -3.99 6.05 0.66
C ALA A 41 -3.28 7.35 1.07
N PRO A 42 -3.99 8.34 1.65
CA PRO A 42 -3.36 9.56 2.13
C PRO A 42 -2.21 9.13 3.02
N LYS A 43 -1.00 9.55 2.64
CA LYS A 43 0.24 9.16 3.31
C LYS A 43 0.16 9.73 4.71
N ILE A 44 -0.33 8.93 5.66
CA ILE A 44 -0.43 9.33 7.04
C ILE A 44 1.01 9.50 7.51
N GLU A 45 1.43 10.74 7.68
CA GLU A 45 2.75 11.04 8.20
C GLU A 45 2.77 10.64 9.67
N LEU A 46 3.58 9.62 9.98
CA LEU A 46 3.86 9.26 11.37
C LEU A 46 4.67 10.41 11.97
N GLY A 47 4.08 11.14 12.92
CA GLY A 47 4.72 12.12 13.77
C GLY A 47 3.78 13.25 14.22
N THR A 48 2.64 13.45 13.56
CA THR A 48 1.78 14.63 13.76
C THR A 48 0.35 14.33 14.17
N ASP A 49 -0.20 13.20 13.71
CA ASP A 49 -1.63 12.93 13.84
C ASP A 49 -1.92 11.83 14.86
N SER A 50 -2.98 12.03 15.65
CA SER A 50 -3.51 10.97 16.52
C SER A 50 -4.35 10.03 15.67
N GLY A 51 -4.14 8.71 15.80
CA GLY A 51 -4.83 7.67 15.02
C GLY A 51 -6.37 7.74 15.02
N GLU A 52 -6.95 8.58 15.87
CA GLU A 52 -8.39 8.78 16.04
C GLU A 52 -9.07 9.43 14.83
N GLU A 53 -8.35 10.25 14.07
CA GLU A 53 -8.89 11.00 12.91
C GLU A 53 -8.95 10.14 11.63
N PHE A 54 -8.38 8.94 11.65
CA PHE A 54 -8.28 8.06 10.49
C PHE A 54 -9.31 6.93 10.51
N SER A 55 -9.71 6.50 9.31
CA SER A 55 -10.55 5.32 9.10
C SER A 55 -9.78 4.04 9.43
N ASP A 56 -10.48 2.95 9.72
CA ASP A 56 -9.84 1.67 10.04
C ASP A 56 -8.96 1.13 8.91
N GLU A 57 -9.34 1.36 7.65
CA GLU A 57 -8.52 1.00 6.50
C GLU A 57 -7.23 1.83 6.41
N GLN A 58 -7.33 3.14 6.64
CA GLN A 58 -6.16 4.04 6.65
C GLN A 58 -5.19 3.69 7.78
N LEU A 59 -5.70 3.32 8.97
CA LEU A 59 -4.86 2.85 10.07
C LEU A 59 -4.14 1.55 9.74
N ARG A 60 -4.82 0.59 9.10
CA ARG A 60 -4.20 -0.67 8.67
C ARG A 60 -3.08 -0.43 7.67
N ASP A 61 -3.30 0.47 6.73
CA ASP A 61 -2.34 0.83 5.70
C ASP A 61 -1.11 1.53 6.30
N ALA A 62 -1.32 2.50 7.19
CA ALA A 62 -0.24 3.19 7.88
C ALA A 62 0.59 2.25 8.78
N ILE A 63 -0.06 1.31 9.48
CA ILE A 63 0.62 0.28 10.28
C ILE A 63 1.41 -0.68 9.37
N GLU A 64 0.86 -1.09 8.23
CA GLU A 64 1.57 -1.93 7.25
C GLU A 64 2.80 -1.20 6.69
N ALA A 65 2.67 0.07 6.34
CA ALA A 65 3.76 0.89 5.82
C ALA A 65 4.90 1.07 6.84
N ALA A 66 4.57 1.22 8.12
CA ALA A 66 5.55 1.43 9.19
C ALA A 66 6.18 0.13 9.72
N SER A 67 5.35 -0.88 9.98
CA SER A 67 5.78 -2.15 10.59
C SER A 67 6.12 -3.24 9.56
N GLY A 68 5.76 -3.04 8.29
CA GLY A 68 5.79 -4.08 7.27
C GLY A 68 4.74 -5.18 7.44
N GLN A 69 3.84 -5.06 8.43
CA GLN A 69 2.88 -6.11 8.78
C GLN A 69 1.45 -5.57 8.86
N ARG A 70 0.58 -6.03 7.95
CA ARG A 70 -0.82 -5.59 7.93
C ARG A 70 -1.62 -6.15 9.10
N PRO A 71 -2.31 -5.30 9.88
CA PRO A 71 -3.28 -5.78 10.86
C PRO A 71 -4.44 -6.49 10.17
N HIS A 72 -4.96 -7.55 10.80
CA HIS A 72 -6.11 -8.29 10.27
C HIS A 72 -7.36 -7.40 10.15
N HIS A 73 -8.23 -7.65 9.17
CA HIS A 73 -9.46 -6.86 8.96
C HIS A 73 -10.43 -6.91 10.16
N MET A 74 -10.34 -7.94 11.00
CA MET A 74 -11.12 -8.04 12.25
C MET A 74 -10.49 -7.28 13.43
N THR A 75 -9.34 -6.64 13.23
CA THR A 75 -8.73 -5.79 14.27
C THR A 75 -9.66 -4.61 14.51
N GLY A 76 -10.18 -4.52 15.74
CA GLY A 76 -11.07 -3.43 16.11
C GLY A 76 -10.33 -2.08 16.11
N ARG A 77 -11.09 -1.00 15.81
CA ARG A 77 -10.56 0.37 15.72
C ARG A 77 -9.67 0.77 16.91
N ALA A 78 -10.10 0.47 18.14
CA ALA A 78 -9.32 0.79 19.34
C ALA A 78 -7.89 0.19 19.32
N LYS A 79 -7.75 -1.02 18.76
CA LYS A 79 -6.44 -1.69 18.66
C LYS A 79 -5.61 -1.17 17.49
N LEU A 80 -6.25 -0.79 16.38
CA LEU A 80 -5.59 -0.11 15.27
C LEU A 80 -5.02 1.25 15.72
N ILE A 81 -5.81 2.06 16.43
CA ILE A 81 -5.36 3.34 16.97
C ILE A 81 -4.17 3.15 17.92
N ALA A 82 -4.23 2.14 18.80
CA ALA A 82 -3.14 1.85 19.74
C ALA A 82 -1.84 1.49 19.00
N GLN A 83 -1.89 0.60 18.01
CA GLN A 83 -0.72 0.21 17.21
C GLN A 83 -0.16 1.37 16.41
N PHE A 84 -1.04 2.16 15.78
CA PHE A 84 -0.64 3.34 15.04
C PHE A 84 0.05 4.35 15.95
N ASN A 85 -0.53 4.67 17.11
CA ASN A 85 0.05 5.63 18.06
C ASN A 85 1.40 5.15 18.65
N GLU A 86 1.56 3.84 18.87
CA GLU A 86 2.82 3.24 19.30
C GLU A 86 3.92 3.45 18.24
N LEU A 87 3.63 3.09 16.99
CA LEU A 87 4.53 3.33 15.85
C LEU A 87 4.83 4.82 15.65
N ASN A 88 3.83 5.67 15.89
CA ASN A 88 3.97 7.12 15.82
C ASN A 88 4.94 7.65 16.87
N ALA A 89 4.86 7.12 18.09
CA ALA A 89 5.75 7.48 19.18
C ALA A 89 7.18 6.95 18.96
N GLU A 90 7.33 5.76 18.39
CA GLU A 90 8.63 5.21 17.98
C GLU A 90 9.28 6.06 16.88
N ALA A 91 8.52 6.42 15.83
CA ALA A 91 9.01 7.27 14.74
C ALA A 91 9.37 8.69 15.20
N ALA A 92 8.66 9.24 16.19
CA ALA A 92 8.97 10.55 16.78
C ALA A 92 10.16 10.53 17.75
N ALA A 93 10.59 9.34 18.19
CA ALA A 93 11.71 9.17 19.11
C ALA A 93 13.05 8.90 18.41
N GLU A 94 13.05 8.61 17.10
CA GLU A 94 14.23 8.44 16.24
C GLU A 94 14.75 9.77 15.66
#